data_AF-A0A6I0KHV5-F1
#
_entry.id   AF-A0A6I0KHV5-F1
#
_cell.length_a   1.000
_cell.length_b   1.000
_cell.length_c   1.000
_cell.angle_alpha   90.00
_cell.angle_beta   90.00
_cell.angle_gamma   90.00
#
_symmetry.space_group_name_H-M   'P 1'
#
loop_
_entity.id
_entity.type
_entity.pdbx_description
1 polymer ?
#
loop_
_entity_poly.entity_id
_entity_poly.type
_entity_poly.pdbx_seq_one_letter_code
_entity_poly.pdbx_strand_id
1 'polypeptide(L)'
;QNIFSPDGTIPKDTIFEYCRLYEQRIESFGGLDAVLLGIGRVGNIGFNEPGSRLNSTTRLILLDNDSRNEASKMFGSIESTPISSITMGVSTILAAKKIFLMAWGDDKAKMVKECVEGAVTDTIPASYLQTHNNAHVIIDLSAAGNLTRIHRPWLVTSCEWNDKLIRSAIVWLCQLTGKPILKLTNKDYNENGLSELLALFGSAYNVNIKIFNDLQHTITGWPGGKPNADDTYRPERAKPYPKRVVVFSPHPDDDVISMGGTIRRLVEQKHDVHVAYETSGNIAVGDEEVIRFLHFINGFNQIFNNSEDKVITDKYAEIRKFLKEKKDGDIDTRDILTIKGLIRRGEARTACTYNNIPLDHCHFLDLPFYETGRIQKGPLTEADV
;
A
#
# COMPACT_ATOMS: atom_id res chain seq x y z
N GLN A 1 36.73 24.32 7.00
CA GLN A 1 35.39 24.05 6.43
C GLN A 1 35.15 22.57 6.56
N ASN A 2 34.04 22.15 7.18
CA ASN A 2 33.79 20.74 7.52
C ASN A 2 32.55 20.15 6.82
N ILE A 3 31.83 20.96 6.05
CA ILE A 3 30.64 20.56 5.28
C ILE A 3 30.96 20.83 3.82
N PHE A 4 30.81 19.79 3.01
CA PHE A 4 31.03 19.82 1.56
C PHE A 4 29.81 19.22 0.87
N SER A 5 29.32 19.92 -0.14
CA SER A 5 28.25 19.46 -1.02
C SER A 5 28.63 19.80 -2.46
N PRO A 6 28.26 18.96 -3.44
CA PRO A 6 28.33 19.33 -4.85
C PRO A 6 27.57 20.64 -5.10
N ASP A 7 28.18 21.56 -5.85
CA ASP A 7 27.58 22.83 -6.23
C ASP A 7 26.90 22.67 -7.59
N GLY A 8 25.56 22.71 -7.60
CA GLY A 8 24.76 22.58 -8.82
C GLY A 8 24.70 23.84 -9.68
N THR A 9 25.30 24.96 -9.26
CA THR A 9 25.28 26.24 -9.97
C THR A 9 26.49 26.47 -10.89
N ILE A 10 27.46 25.55 -10.86
CA ILE A 10 28.71 25.69 -11.62
C ILE A 10 28.48 25.62 -13.14
N PRO A 11 29.28 26.37 -13.94
CA PRO A 11 29.23 26.29 -15.40
C PRO A 11 29.52 24.88 -15.92
N LYS A 12 28.79 24.45 -16.97
CA LYS A 12 28.84 23.07 -17.50
C LYS A 12 30.24 22.62 -17.94
N ASP A 13 31.02 23.54 -18.50
CA ASP A 13 32.40 23.35 -18.96
C ASP A 13 33.39 23.09 -17.81
N THR A 14 33.03 23.48 -16.58
CA THR A 14 33.87 23.29 -15.38
C THR A 14 33.50 22.03 -14.58
N ILE A 15 32.38 21.37 -14.88
CA ILE A 15 31.85 20.26 -14.07
C ILE A 15 32.86 19.11 -13.96
N PHE A 16 33.54 18.76 -15.06
CA PHE A 16 34.53 17.67 -15.03
C PHE A 16 35.66 17.96 -14.03
N GLU A 17 36.21 19.16 -14.08
CA GLU A 17 37.27 19.59 -13.16
C GLU A 17 36.76 19.67 -11.71
N TYR A 18 35.55 20.19 -11.52
CA TYR A 18 34.91 20.25 -10.21
C TYR A 18 34.77 18.86 -9.58
N CYS A 19 34.24 17.89 -10.32
CA CYS A 19 34.11 16.50 -9.87
C CYS A 19 35.47 15.89 -9.52
N ARG A 20 36.51 16.15 -10.34
CA ARG A 20 37.88 15.68 -10.07
C ARG A 20 38.44 16.28 -8.77
N LEU A 21 38.26 17.58 -8.55
CA LEU A 21 38.68 18.26 -7.32
C LEU A 21 37.89 17.76 -6.10
N TYR A 22 36.63 17.38 -6.28
CA TYR A 22 35.81 16.78 -5.21
C TYR A 22 36.38 15.42 -4.77
N GLU A 23 36.77 14.57 -5.71
CA GLU A 23 37.45 13.29 -5.41
C GLU A 23 38.79 13.50 -4.71
N GLN A 24 39.66 14.38 -5.25
CA GLN A 24 40.95 14.69 -4.63
C GLN A 24 40.80 15.23 -3.21
N ARG A 25 39.71 15.96 -2.94
CA ARG A 25 39.40 16.45 -1.61
C ARG A 25 39.02 15.30 -0.67
N ILE A 26 38.22 14.34 -1.12
CA ILE A 26 37.91 13.15 -0.32
C ILE A 26 39.20 12.40 0.03
N GLU A 27 40.08 12.20 -0.95
CA GLU A 27 41.36 11.53 -0.76
C GLU A 27 42.29 12.29 0.19
N SER A 28 42.34 13.63 0.11
CA SER A 28 43.21 14.44 0.98
C SER A 28 42.78 14.45 2.44
N PHE A 29 41.52 14.11 2.73
CA PHE A 29 41.02 13.85 4.08
C PHE A 29 41.18 12.38 4.54
N GLY A 30 41.78 11.51 3.71
CA GLY A 30 41.99 10.10 4.02
C GLY A 30 40.80 9.20 3.68
N GLY A 31 39.88 9.67 2.82
CA GLY A 31 38.70 8.94 2.38
C GLY A 31 37.48 9.13 3.26
N LEU A 32 36.43 8.34 3.00
CA LEU A 32 35.17 8.38 3.73
C LEU A 32 35.16 7.33 4.85
N ASP A 33 34.99 7.73 6.11
CA ASP A 33 34.87 6.76 7.21
C ASP A 33 33.52 6.03 7.21
N ALA A 34 32.44 6.74 6.87
CA ALA A 34 31.10 6.19 6.79
C ALA A 34 30.29 6.88 5.70
N VAL A 35 29.48 6.10 4.98
CA VAL A 35 28.52 6.61 3.99
C VAL A 35 27.12 6.12 4.34
N LEU A 36 26.17 7.05 4.38
CA LEU A 36 24.75 6.78 4.63
C LEU A 36 23.98 6.98 3.32
N LEU A 37 23.23 5.97 2.91
CA LEU A 37 22.51 5.94 1.63
C LEU A 37 21.06 5.55 1.85
N GLY A 38 20.19 6.06 0.98
CA GLY A 38 18.89 5.44 0.71
C GLY A 38 18.97 4.57 -0.54
N ILE A 39 17.95 3.71 -0.72
CA ILE A 39 17.72 2.99 -1.98
C ILE A 39 16.53 3.60 -2.73
N GLY A 40 16.76 3.98 -3.98
CA GLY A 40 15.68 4.45 -4.86
C GLY A 40 14.84 3.29 -5.40
N ARG A 41 13.71 3.61 -6.02
CA ARG A 41 12.72 2.60 -6.47
C ARG A 41 13.26 1.67 -7.55
N VAL A 42 14.24 2.14 -8.33
CA VAL A 42 14.92 1.39 -9.40
C VAL A 42 16.26 0.80 -8.93
N GLY A 43 16.55 0.84 -7.62
CA GLY A 43 17.78 0.26 -7.06
C GLY A 43 19.00 1.16 -7.18
N ASN A 44 18.81 2.45 -7.44
CA ASN A 44 19.88 3.44 -7.43
C ASN A 44 20.34 3.78 -6.01
N ILE A 45 21.62 4.13 -5.89
CA ILE A 45 22.24 4.75 -4.69
C ILE A 45 22.79 6.12 -5.07
N GLY A 46 22.40 7.16 -4.33
CA GLY A 46 22.52 8.53 -4.85
C GLY A 46 21.76 8.66 -6.18
N PHE A 47 22.36 9.30 -7.18
CA PHE A 47 21.82 9.31 -8.55
C PHE A 47 22.53 8.30 -9.47
N ASN A 48 23.15 7.24 -8.92
CA ASN A 48 23.67 6.15 -9.73
C ASN A 48 22.52 5.26 -10.20
N GLU A 49 21.94 5.61 -11.34
CA GLU A 49 20.83 4.92 -12.01
C GLU A 49 21.26 3.61 -12.70
N PRO A 50 20.30 2.73 -13.08
CA PRO A 50 20.60 1.52 -13.85
C PRO A 50 21.53 1.78 -15.04
N GLY A 51 22.58 0.95 -15.17
CA GLY A 51 23.68 1.12 -16.12
C GLY A 51 24.88 1.91 -15.57
N SER A 52 24.80 2.41 -14.34
CA SER A 52 25.95 3.00 -13.64
C SER A 52 27.02 1.95 -13.39
N ARG A 53 28.24 2.22 -13.85
CA ARG A 53 29.35 1.28 -13.72
C ARG A 53 29.91 1.23 -12.31
N LEU A 54 30.38 0.06 -11.90
CA LEU A 54 31.09 -0.17 -10.63
C LEU A 54 32.28 0.79 -10.43
N ASN A 55 33.03 1.07 -11.49
CA ASN A 55 34.22 1.95 -11.45
C ASN A 55 33.90 3.45 -11.64
N SER A 56 32.63 3.85 -11.55
CA SER A 56 32.24 5.25 -11.71
C SER A 56 32.72 6.09 -10.53
N THR A 57 33.30 7.24 -10.83
CA THR A 57 33.64 8.30 -9.87
C THR A 57 32.58 9.40 -9.89
N THR A 58 32.76 10.44 -9.08
CA THR A 58 31.90 11.63 -9.06
C THR A 58 31.77 12.21 -10.46
N ARG A 59 30.52 12.40 -10.92
CA ARG A 59 30.22 12.80 -12.29
C ARG A 59 28.88 13.50 -12.41
N LEU A 60 28.70 14.21 -13.52
CA LEU A 60 27.38 14.61 -13.99
C LEU A 60 26.64 13.38 -14.54
N ILE A 61 25.40 13.21 -14.13
CA ILE A 61 24.46 12.22 -14.69
C ILE A 61 23.20 12.92 -15.16
N LEU A 62 22.65 12.44 -16.27
CA LEU A 62 21.30 12.79 -16.71
C LEU A 62 20.33 11.92 -15.94
N LEU A 63 19.28 12.54 -15.39
CA LEU A 63 18.26 11.81 -14.64
C LEU A 63 17.28 11.16 -15.61
N ASP A 64 16.99 9.88 -15.41
CA ASP A 64 15.94 9.19 -16.14
C ASP A 64 14.54 9.72 -15.76
N ASN A 65 13.53 9.34 -16.55
CA ASN A 65 12.16 9.81 -16.32
C ASN A 65 11.60 9.35 -14.96
N ASP A 66 11.96 8.15 -14.49
CA ASP A 66 11.46 7.60 -13.23
C ASP A 66 12.02 8.38 -12.03
N SER A 67 13.31 8.68 -12.04
CA SER A 67 14.00 9.48 -11.02
C SER A 67 13.52 10.93 -11.04
N ARG A 68 13.29 11.51 -12.23
CA ARG A 68 12.67 12.84 -12.34
C ARG A 68 11.23 12.84 -11.83
N ASN A 69 10.44 11.79 -12.10
CA ASN A 69 9.09 11.65 -11.56
C ASN A 69 9.11 11.52 -10.03
N GLU A 70 10.04 10.76 -9.46
CA GLU A 70 10.19 10.64 -8.00
C GLU A 70 10.58 11.99 -7.37
N ALA A 71 11.55 12.69 -7.97
CA ALA A 71 11.99 14.01 -7.54
C ALA A 71 10.93 15.11 -7.73
N SER A 72 10.03 14.98 -8.71
CA SER A 72 8.98 15.98 -9.00
C SER A 72 8.09 16.29 -7.80
N LYS A 73 7.93 15.33 -6.87
CA LYS A 73 7.21 15.54 -5.61
C LYS A 73 7.83 16.63 -4.74
N MET A 74 9.15 16.83 -4.85
CA MET A 74 9.89 17.88 -4.15
C MET A 74 9.91 19.20 -4.93
N PHE A 75 9.89 19.14 -6.27
CA PHE A 75 9.97 20.32 -7.16
C PHE A 75 8.61 20.83 -7.65
N GLY A 76 7.51 20.20 -7.25
CA GLY A 76 6.13 20.56 -7.61
C GLY A 76 5.69 20.10 -9.00
N SER A 77 6.59 20.01 -9.98
CA SER A 77 6.28 19.51 -11.32
C SER A 77 7.49 18.86 -12.00
N ILE A 78 7.23 18.05 -13.03
CA ILE A 78 8.29 17.40 -13.81
C ILE A 78 9.11 18.42 -14.62
N GLU A 79 8.47 19.49 -15.11
CA GLU A 79 9.10 20.59 -15.84
C GLU A 79 10.06 21.39 -14.94
N SER A 80 9.72 21.50 -13.67
CA SER A 80 10.53 22.19 -12.65
C SER A 80 11.62 21.30 -12.06
N THR A 81 11.63 20.00 -12.40
CA THR A 81 12.62 19.04 -11.91
C THR A 81 13.89 19.08 -12.76
N PRO A 82 15.09 19.24 -12.15
CA PRO A 82 16.36 19.23 -12.87
C PRO A 82 16.50 18.01 -13.80
N ILE A 83 17.11 18.21 -14.97
CA ILE A 83 17.36 17.14 -15.94
C ILE A 83 18.66 16.35 -15.63
N SER A 84 19.50 16.88 -14.76
CA SER A 84 20.81 16.32 -14.45
C SER A 84 21.21 16.61 -13.01
N SER A 85 22.10 15.79 -12.48
CA SER A 85 22.65 15.93 -11.13
C SER A 85 24.14 15.60 -11.09
N ILE A 86 24.88 16.21 -10.18
CA ILE A 86 26.24 15.75 -9.83
C ILE A 86 26.08 14.73 -8.70
N THR A 87 26.59 13.52 -8.91
CA THR A 87 26.51 12.44 -7.93
C THR A 87 27.90 11.88 -7.65
N MET A 88 28.14 11.49 -6.39
CA MET A 88 29.27 10.60 -6.09
C MET A 88 29.07 9.28 -6.85
N GLY A 89 30.15 8.78 -7.43
CA GLY A 89 30.12 7.53 -8.19
C GLY A 89 30.10 6.30 -7.29
N VAL A 90 29.81 5.14 -7.89
CA VAL A 90 29.77 3.87 -7.16
C VAL A 90 31.13 3.53 -6.56
N SER A 91 32.23 3.76 -7.29
CA SER A 91 33.58 3.50 -6.80
C SER A 91 33.93 4.37 -5.59
N THR A 92 33.49 5.63 -5.60
CA THR A 92 33.69 6.57 -4.49
C THR A 92 32.92 6.14 -3.25
N ILE A 93 31.68 5.68 -3.42
CA ILE A 93 30.84 5.15 -2.34
C ILE A 93 31.46 3.88 -1.75
N LEU A 94 31.92 2.95 -2.59
CA LEU A 94 32.53 1.69 -2.18
C LEU A 94 33.92 1.85 -1.55
N ALA A 95 34.59 2.99 -1.76
CA ALA A 95 35.85 3.30 -1.10
C ALA A 95 35.69 3.70 0.38
N ALA A 96 34.45 3.89 0.86
CA ALA A 96 34.19 4.21 2.25
C ALA A 96 34.57 3.05 3.19
N LYS A 97 34.98 3.32 4.43
CA LYS A 97 35.30 2.25 5.39
C LYS A 97 34.05 1.51 5.89
N LYS A 98 32.90 2.19 5.91
CA LYS A 98 31.59 1.66 6.33
C LYS A 98 30.48 2.22 5.47
N ILE A 99 29.51 1.38 5.12
CA ILE A 99 28.32 1.80 4.37
C ILE A 99 27.07 1.39 5.12
N PHE A 100 26.11 2.31 5.22
CA PHE A 100 24.80 2.08 5.78
C PHE A 100 23.75 2.40 4.72
N LEU A 101 23.02 1.39 4.26
CA LEU A 101 21.87 1.54 3.38
C LEU A 101 20.61 1.52 4.24
N MET A 102 19.75 2.53 4.11
CA MET A 102 18.50 2.64 4.85
C MET A 102 17.27 2.61 3.93
N ALA A 103 16.22 1.90 4.33
CA ALA A 103 14.95 1.88 3.61
C ALA A 103 13.77 1.62 4.56
N TRP A 104 12.63 2.25 4.30
CA TRP A 104 11.40 2.07 5.07
C TRP A 104 10.21 1.95 4.13
N GLY A 105 9.19 1.22 4.56
CA GLY A 105 7.97 1.04 3.78
C GLY A 105 8.00 -0.17 2.84
N ASP A 106 6.81 -0.68 2.57
CA ASP A 106 6.56 -1.82 1.70
C ASP A 106 6.96 -1.54 0.24
N ASP A 107 6.87 -0.28 -0.21
CA ASP A 107 7.26 0.13 -1.56
C ASP A 107 8.76 -0.09 -1.86
N LYS A 108 9.60 -0.22 -0.82
CA LYS A 108 11.02 -0.56 -0.94
C LYS A 108 11.31 -2.05 -0.91
N ALA A 109 10.35 -2.89 -0.49
CA ALA A 109 10.62 -4.29 -0.14
C ALA A 109 11.16 -5.13 -1.30
N LYS A 110 10.60 -4.95 -2.49
CA LYS A 110 11.09 -5.62 -3.71
C LYS A 110 12.55 -5.28 -3.98
N MET A 111 12.90 -4.00 -3.94
CA MET A 111 14.23 -3.54 -4.33
C MET A 111 15.29 -3.85 -3.27
N VAL A 112 14.92 -3.80 -1.98
CA VAL A 112 15.77 -4.29 -0.88
C VAL A 112 16.11 -5.77 -1.09
N LYS A 113 15.12 -6.60 -1.43
CA LYS A 113 15.36 -8.02 -1.71
C LYS A 113 16.32 -8.23 -2.87
N GLU A 114 16.11 -7.57 -4.01
CA GLU A 114 17.02 -7.70 -5.16
C GLU A 114 18.43 -7.16 -4.84
N CYS A 115 18.53 -6.08 -4.05
CA CYS A 115 19.80 -5.54 -3.59
C CYS A 115 20.58 -6.49 -2.68
N VAL A 116 19.90 -7.24 -1.81
CA VAL A 116 20.53 -8.09 -0.78
C VAL A 116 20.70 -9.54 -1.22
N GLU A 117 19.72 -10.09 -1.92
CA GLU A 117 19.64 -11.52 -2.28
C GLU A 117 19.80 -11.78 -3.79
N GLY A 118 19.69 -10.74 -4.61
CA GLY A 118 19.85 -10.82 -6.07
C GLY A 118 21.31 -10.82 -6.51
N ALA A 119 21.53 -11.03 -7.81
CA ALA A 119 22.86 -10.97 -8.40
C ALA A 119 23.41 -9.53 -8.41
N VAL A 120 24.72 -9.38 -8.25
CA VAL A 120 25.40 -8.09 -8.42
C VAL A 120 25.37 -7.68 -9.90
N THR A 121 24.76 -6.54 -10.20
CA THR A 121 24.46 -6.09 -11.58
C THR A 121 24.43 -4.57 -11.69
N ASP A 122 24.79 -4.03 -12.87
CA ASP A 122 24.68 -2.60 -13.17
C ASP A 122 23.24 -2.11 -13.31
N THR A 123 22.29 -3.03 -13.56
CA THR A 123 20.86 -2.73 -13.58
C THR A 123 20.29 -2.40 -12.20
N ILE A 124 20.99 -2.78 -11.12
CA ILE A 124 20.64 -2.47 -9.72
C ILE A 124 21.92 -2.00 -9.03
N PRO A 125 22.32 -0.73 -9.16
CA PRO A 125 23.58 -0.24 -8.61
C PRO A 125 23.74 -0.45 -7.09
N ALA A 126 22.65 -0.47 -6.33
CA ALA A 126 22.66 -0.83 -4.91
C ALA A 126 23.22 -2.24 -4.64
N SER A 127 23.06 -3.18 -5.59
CA SER A 127 23.61 -4.54 -5.47
C SER A 127 25.14 -4.58 -5.38
N TYR A 128 25.84 -3.54 -5.86
CA TYR A 128 27.29 -3.43 -5.71
C TYR A 128 27.75 -3.36 -4.26
N LEU A 129 26.87 -2.93 -3.34
CA LEU A 129 27.15 -2.93 -1.91
C LEU A 129 27.41 -4.34 -1.35
N GLN A 130 26.94 -5.40 -2.02
CA GLN A 130 27.25 -6.79 -1.66
C GLN A 130 28.75 -7.10 -1.74
N THR A 131 29.52 -6.34 -2.54
CA THR A 131 30.97 -6.52 -2.69
C THR A 131 31.77 -5.82 -1.59
N HIS A 132 31.11 -5.01 -0.75
CA HIS A 132 31.75 -4.23 0.30
C HIS A 132 31.83 -5.02 1.61
N ASN A 133 33.03 -5.15 2.17
CA ASN A 133 33.29 -5.95 3.39
C ASN A 133 32.59 -5.42 4.65
N ASN A 134 32.10 -4.18 4.66
CA ASN A 134 31.48 -3.55 5.82
C ASN A 134 30.25 -2.70 5.44
N ALA A 135 29.34 -3.31 4.68
CA ALA A 135 28.04 -2.72 4.36
C ALA A 135 26.94 -3.28 5.27
N HIS A 136 26.06 -2.40 5.75
CA HIS A 136 24.94 -2.71 6.62
C HIS A 136 23.65 -2.21 5.98
N VAL A 137 22.59 -3.02 6.03
CA VAL A 137 21.26 -2.65 5.54
C VAL A 137 20.33 -2.52 6.75
N ILE A 138 19.82 -1.31 6.98
CA ILE A 138 18.99 -0.94 8.13
C ILE A 138 17.59 -0.63 7.62
N ILE A 139 16.63 -1.50 7.94
CA ILE A 139 15.28 -1.46 7.36
C ILE A 139 14.20 -1.79 8.39
N ASP A 140 12.96 -1.35 8.13
CA ASP A 140 11.78 -1.77 8.89
C ASP A 140 11.24 -3.13 8.41
N LEU A 141 10.29 -3.69 9.16
CA LEU A 141 9.68 -4.99 8.80
C LEU A 141 8.94 -4.94 7.46
N SER A 142 8.37 -3.79 7.09
CA SER A 142 7.68 -3.59 5.82
C SER A 142 8.65 -3.69 4.64
N ALA A 143 9.77 -2.97 4.67
CA ALA A 143 10.83 -3.05 3.66
C ALA A 143 11.56 -4.41 3.68
N ALA A 144 11.58 -5.09 4.83
CA ALA A 144 12.13 -6.44 4.94
C ALA A 144 11.17 -7.55 4.44
N GLY A 145 9.90 -7.23 4.18
CA GLY A 145 8.81 -8.20 3.99
C GLY A 145 9.02 -9.21 2.85
N ASN A 146 9.86 -8.87 1.86
CA ASN A 146 10.18 -9.74 0.73
C ASN A 146 11.50 -10.51 0.88
N LEU A 147 12.32 -10.22 1.90
CA LEU A 147 13.54 -10.96 2.17
C LEU A 147 13.20 -12.42 2.48
N THR A 148 13.95 -13.34 1.92
CA THR A 148 13.75 -14.78 2.10
C THR A 148 13.77 -15.15 3.57
N ARG A 149 14.64 -14.53 4.39
CA ARG A 149 14.68 -14.77 5.84
C ARG A 149 13.41 -14.34 6.59
N ILE A 150 12.64 -13.38 6.06
CA ILE A 150 11.41 -12.89 6.68
C ILE A 150 10.19 -13.62 6.12
N HIS A 151 10.13 -13.73 4.80
CA HIS A 151 8.99 -14.30 4.08
C HIS A 151 8.99 -15.84 4.10
N ARG A 152 10.17 -16.47 4.08
CA ARG A 152 10.39 -17.92 3.99
C ARG A 152 11.56 -18.36 4.88
N PRO A 153 11.50 -18.10 6.20
CA PRO A 153 12.63 -18.32 7.11
C PRO A 153 13.18 -19.76 7.07
N TRP A 154 12.33 -20.74 6.80
CA TRP A 154 12.68 -22.16 6.72
C TRP A 154 13.69 -22.52 5.61
N LEU A 155 13.89 -21.64 4.63
CA LEU A 155 14.89 -21.84 3.58
C LEU A 155 16.31 -21.48 4.02
N VAL A 156 16.45 -20.70 5.10
CA VAL A 156 17.75 -20.14 5.52
C VAL A 156 18.11 -20.45 6.96
N THR A 157 17.14 -20.83 7.80
CA THR A 157 17.36 -21.14 9.21
C THR A 157 16.27 -22.05 9.77
N SER A 158 16.57 -22.71 10.88
CA SER A 158 15.58 -23.48 11.63
C SER A 158 14.51 -22.58 12.21
N CYS A 159 13.26 -23.05 12.19
CA CYS A 159 12.11 -22.25 12.56
C CYS A 159 11.43 -22.73 13.83
N GLU A 160 10.95 -21.79 14.65
CA GLU A 160 9.92 -22.07 15.64
C GLU A 160 8.56 -22.15 14.93
N TRP A 161 8.11 -23.37 14.66
CA TRP A 161 6.92 -23.63 13.87
C TRP A 161 5.63 -23.34 14.66
N ASN A 162 4.87 -22.36 14.20
CA ASN A 162 3.51 -22.09 14.64
C ASN A 162 2.51 -22.29 13.49
N ASP A 163 1.20 -22.31 13.78
CA ASP A 163 0.16 -22.59 12.78
C ASP A 163 0.21 -21.65 11.57
N LYS A 164 0.52 -20.36 11.79
CA LYS A 164 0.64 -19.36 10.71
C LYS A 164 1.81 -19.70 9.79
N LEU A 165 2.97 -20.01 10.36
CA LEU A 165 4.18 -20.32 9.62
C LEU A 165 4.05 -21.63 8.84
N ILE A 166 3.49 -22.67 9.47
CA ILE A 166 3.24 -23.95 8.80
C ILE A 166 2.29 -23.73 7.62
N ARG A 167 1.17 -23.03 7.80
CA ARG A 167 0.22 -22.74 6.71
C ARG A 167 0.89 -21.97 5.57
N SER A 168 1.68 -20.95 5.89
CA SER A 168 2.44 -20.18 4.89
C SER A 168 3.40 -21.07 4.09
N ALA A 169 4.16 -21.93 4.77
CA ALA A 169 5.09 -22.86 4.14
C ALA A 169 4.39 -23.87 3.21
N ILE A 170 3.26 -24.43 3.62
CA ILE A 170 2.53 -25.41 2.81
C ILE A 170 1.87 -24.76 1.60
N VAL A 171 1.27 -23.57 1.77
CA VAL A 171 0.72 -22.81 0.64
C VAL A 171 1.82 -22.46 -0.37
N TRP A 172 2.99 -22.02 0.12
CA TRP A 172 4.16 -21.78 -0.72
C TRP A 172 4.61 -23.05 -1.46
N LEU A 173 4.68 -24.20 -0.78
CA LEU A 173 5.07 -25.47 -1.39
C LEU A 173 4.05 -25.92 -2.46
N CYS A 174 2.75 -25.72 -2.22
CA CYS A 174 1.70 -25.96 -3.21
C CYS A 174 1.89 -25.09 -4.46
N GLN A 175 2.16 -23.80 -4.28
CA GLN A 175 2.42 -22.88 -5.40
C GLN A 175 3.67 -23.26 -6.18
N LEU A 176 4.74 -23.66 -5.49
CA LEU A 176 6.00 -24.05 -6.11
C LEU A 176 5.88 -25.35 -6.91
N THR A 177 5.16 -26.34 -6.39
CA THR A 177 5.02 -27.66 -7.02
C THR A 177 3.84 -27.77 -7.98
N GLY A 178 2.90 -26.82 -7.95
CA GLY A 178 1.62 -26.89 -8.64
C GLY A 178 0.68 -27.98 -8.10
N LYS A 179 0.96 -28.54 -6.92
CA LYS A 179 0.19 -29.64 -6.33
C LYS A 179 -0.79 -29.12 -5.26
N PRO A 180 -2.03 -29.64 -5.20
CA PRO A 180 -2.92 -29.44 -4.06
C PRO A 180 -2.32 -29.98 -2.75
N ILE A 181 -2.73 -29.40 -1.61
CA ILE A 181 -2.22 -29.73 -0.26
C ILE A 181 -2.18 -31.24 -0.01
N LEU A 182 -3.29 -31.94 -0.27
CA LEU A 182 -3.42 -33.38 -0.01
C LEU A 182 -2.57 -34.27 -0.93
N LYS A 183 -1.96 -33.71 -2.00
CA LYS A 183 -1.10 -34.44 -2.94
C LYS A 183 0.40 -34.20 -2.71
N LEU A 184 0.76 -33.37 -1.73
CA LEU A 184 2.17 -33.18 -1.37
C LEU A 184 2.74 -34.43 -0.70
N THR A 185 3.95 -34.82 -1.09
CA THR A 185 4.63 -36.03 -0.62
C THR A 185 5.82 -35.69 0.27
N ASN A 186 6.36 -36.66 1.01
CA ASN A 186 7.60 -36.46 1.79
C ASN A 186 8.77 -35.95 0.93
N LYS A 187 8.81 -36.37 -0.35
CA LYS A 187 9.82 -35.90 -1.31
C LYS A 187 9.71 -34.39 -1.53
N ASP A 188 8.49 -33.88 -1.73
CA ASP A 188 8.25 -32.45 -1.95
C ASP A 188 8.72 -31.61 -0.75
N TYR A 189 8.49 -32.07 0.48
CA TYR A 189 8.96 -31.37 1.68
C TYR A 189 10.49 -31.39 1.81
N ASN A 190 11.11 -32.55 1.58
CA ASN A 190 12.57 -32.71 1.70
C ASN A 190 13.35 -31.91 0.66
N GLU A 191 12.88 -31.87 -0.59
CA GLU A 191 13.56 -31.14 -1.68
C GLU A 191 13.43 -29.62 -1.56
N ASN A 192 12.56 -29.11 -0.67
CA ASN A 192 12.22 -27.70 -0.57
C ASN A 192 12.42 -27.11 0.84
N GLY A 193 13.29 -27.71 1.66
CA GLY A 193 13.69 -27.16 2.95
C GLY A 193 12.63 -27.24 4.06
N LEU A 194 11.69 -28.20 3.95
CA LEU A 194 10.61 -28.41 4.94
C LEU A 194 10.75 -29.76 5.67
N SER A 195 11.95 -30.31 5.73
CA SER A 195 12.25 -31.56 6.44
C SER A 195 11.97 -31.47 7.95
N GLU A 196 12.11 -30.29 8.56
CA GLU A 196 11.77 -30.05 9.97
C GLU A 196 10.29 -30.35 10.25
N LEU A 197 9.38 -30.01 9.32
CA LEU A 197 7.96 -30.34 9.46
C LEU A 197 7.72 -31.85 9.40
N LEU A 198 8.48 -32.57 8.59
CA LEU A 198 8.40 -34.03 8.57
C LEU A 198 8.91 -34.64 9.88
N ALA A 199 9.95 -34.07 10.49
CA ALA A 199 10.45 -34.52 11.79
C ALA A 199 9.43 -34.27 12.91
N LEU A 200 8.75 -33.12 12.89
CA LEU A 200 7.75 -32.74 13.91
C LEU A 200 6.44 -33.54 13.78
N PHE A 201 5.96 -33.76 12.57
CA PHE A 201 4.66 -34.41 12.32
C PHE A 201 4.77 -35.88 11.88
N GLY A 202 5.99 -36.39 11.70
CA GLY A 202 6.30 -37.75 11.26
C GLY A 202 6.11 -38.02 9.75
N SER A 203 5.22 -37.30 9.07
CA SER A 203 4.99 -37.45 7.63
C SER A 203 4.34 -36.23 6.99
N ALA A 204 4.51 -36.07 5.67
CA ALA A 204 3.81 -35.05 4.89
C ALA A 204 2.29 -35.24 4.99
N TYR A 205 1.81 -36.49 5.04
CA TYR A 205 0.38 -36.80 5.19
C TYR A 205 -0.23 -36.11 6.41
N ASN A 206 0.43 -36.21 7.58
CA ASN A 206 -0.08 -35.62 8.82
C ASN A 206 -0.09 -34.08 8.75
N VAL A 207 0.94 -33.46 8.18
CA VAL A 207 0.98 -32.00 7.97
C VAL A 207 -0.13 -31.56 7.01
N ASN A 208 -0.28 -32.27 5.90
CA ASN A 208 -1.28 -31.96 4.86
C ASN A 208 -2.70 -32.02 5.42
N ILE A 209 -3.03 -33.07 6.19
CA ILE A 209 -4.36 -33.21 6.81
C ILE A 209 -4.61 -32.09 7.82
N LYS A 210 -3.63 -31.77 8.67
CA LYS A 210 -3.75 -30.64 9.60
C LYS A 210 -4.07 -29.34 8.85
N ILE A 211 -3.26 -28.97 7.87
CA ILE A 211 -3.43 -27.70 7.14
C ILE A 211 -4.70 -27.70 6.28
N PHE A 212 -5.06 -28.84 5.69
CA PHE A 212 -6.33 -28.99 4.98
C PHE A 212 -7.52 -28.75 5.91
N ASN A 213 -7.53 -29.38 7.09
CA ASN A 213 -8.59 -29.19 8.08
C ASN A 213 -8.62 -27.74 8.57
N ASP A 214 -7.46 -27.14 8.87
CA ASP A 214 -7.37 -25.73 9.29
C ASP A 214 -8.01 -24.78 8.27
N LEU A 215 -7.86 -25.02 6.97
CA LEU A 215 -8.48 -24.24 5.90
C LEU A 215 -9.97 -24.60 5.70
N GLN A 216 -10.31 -25.88 5.76
CA GLN A 216 -11.69 -26.33 5.65
C GLN A 216 -12.55 -25.73 6.77
N HIS A 217 -12.02 -25.69 8.00
CA HIS A 217 -12.68 -25.16 9.18
C HIS A 217 -12.94 -23.65 9.11
N THR A 218 -12.28 -22.90 8.21
CA THR A 218 -12.62 -21.48 7.99
C THR A 218 -13.85 -21.30 7.09
N ILE A 219 -14.27 -22.34 6.36
CA ILE A 219 -15.40 -22.28 5.44
C ILE A 219 -16.69 -22.52 6.21
N THR A 220 -17.55 -21.50 6.28
CA THR A 220 -18.85 -21.60 6.95
C THR A 220 -19.94 -20.89 6.17
N GLY A 221 -21.15 -21.46 6.18
CA GLY A 221 -22.37 -20.77 5.76
C GLY A 221 -23.00 -19.92 6.87
N TRP A 222 -22.42 -19.92 8.07
CA TRP A 222 -22.90 -19.24 9.27
C TRP A 222 -21.83 -18.27 9.78
N PRO A 223 -21.66 -17.10 9.13
CA PRO A 223 -20.64 -16.13 9.51
C PRO A 223 -20.82 -15.57 10.92
N GLY A 224 -22.06 -15.55 11.44
CA GLY A 224 -22.35 -15.17 12.82
C GLY A 224 -22.40 -16.34 13.80
N GLY A 225 -21.90 -17.52 13.42
CA GLY A 225 -22.00 -18.75 14.22
C GLY A 225 -23.37 -19.42 14.14
N LYS A 226 -23.39 -20.75 14.09
CA LYS A 226 -24.65 -21.51 13.99
C LYS A 226 -25.20 -21.81 15.40
N PRO A 227 -26.41 -21.34 15.76
CA PRO A 227 -26.98 -21.63 17.07
C PRO A 227 -27.27 -23.13 17.23
N ASN A 228 -27.15 -23.64 18.45
CA ASN A 228 -27.43 -25.03 18.82
C ASN A 228 -26.65 -26.08 18.00
N ALA A 229 -25.47 -25.72 17.50
CA ALA A 229 -24.56 -26.62 16.81
C ALA A 229 -23.19 -26.62 17.52
N ASP A 230 -22.46 -27.72 17.37
CA ASP A 230 -21.06 -27.77 17.75
C ASP A 230 -20.24 -26.79 16.90
N ASP A 231 -19.43 -25.98 17.59
CA ASP A 231 -18.57 -24.94 17.05
C ASP A 231 -17.07 -25.20 17.30
N THR A 232 -16.71 -26.40 17.81
CA THR A 232 -15.31 -26.81 18.07
C THR A 232 -14.35 -26.53 16.89
N TYR A 233 -14.84 -26.70 15.66
CA TYR A 233 -14.09 -26.51 14.42
C TYR A 233 -14.69 -25.45 13.49
N ARG A 234 -15.49 -24.53 14.03
CA ARG A 234 -16.10 -23.43 13.26
C ARG A 234 -15.35 -22.13 13.51
N PRO A 235 -15.32 -21.21 12.54
CA PRO A 235 -14.55 -19.99 12.68
C PRO A 235 -15.20 -19.00 13.64
N GLU A 236 -16.50 -19.13 13.90
CA GLU A 236 -17.24 -18.25 14.81
C GLU A 236 -18.09 -19.08 15.79
N ARG A 237 -18.04 -18.65 17.06
CA ARG A 237 -18.74 -19.26 18.19
C ARG A 237 -20.26 -19.20 18.05
N ALA A 238 -20.96 -20.26 18.45
CA ALA A 238 -22.41 -20.40 18.38
C ALA A 238 -23.19 -19.46 19.31
N LYS A 239 -22.55 -19.02 20.42
CA LYS A 239 -23.17 -18.11 21.42
C LYS A 239 -22.34 -16.84 21.60
N PRO A 240 -22.97 -15.68 21.87
CA PRO A 240 -24.42 -15.45 21.93
C PRO A 240 -25.09 -15.52 20.54
N TYR A 241 -26.41 -15.71 20.52
CA TYR A 241 -27.25 -15.63 19.32
C TYR A 241 -28.61 -14.98 19.68
N PRO A 242 -29.09 -13.97 18.93
CA PRO A 242 -28.39 -13.30 17.83
C PRO A 242 -27.17 -12.51 18.31
N LYS A 243 -26.29 -12.14 17.37
CA LYS A 243 -25.11 -11.30 17.65
C LYS A 243 -25.34 -9.91 17.09
N ARG A 244 -24.77 -8.91 17.75
CA ARG A 244 -24.56 -7.59 17.16
C ARG A 244 -23.27 -7.59 16.37
N VAL A 245 -23.33 -7.17 15.12
CA VAL A 245 -22.21 -7.14 14.17
C VAL A 245 -22.11 -5.74 13.60
N VAL A 246 -20.91 -5.16 13.64
CA VAL A 246 -20.60 -3.89 12.97
C VAL A 246 -19.65 -4.19 11.82
N VAL A 247 -20.04 -3.78 10.62
CA VAL A 247 -19.22 -3.88 9.41
C VAL A 247 -18.63 -2.51 9.12
N PHE A 248 -17.31 -2.40 9.14
CA PHE A 248 -16.62 -1.18 8.72
C PHE A 248 -16.41 -1.20 7.21
N SER A 249 -16.92 -0.17 6.55
CA SER A 249 -16.82 0.02 5.10
C SER A 249 -15.95 1.24 4.84
N PRO A 250 -14.69 1.06 4.41
CA PRO A 250 -13.77 2.17 4.16
C PRO A 250 -14.34 3.18 3.18
N HIS A 251 -14.93 2.71 2.08
CA HIS A 251 -15.75 3.50 1.16
C HIS A 251 -17.22 3.01 1.14
N PRO A 252 -18.22 3.86 0.82
CA PRO A 252 -19.64 3.47 0.86
C PRO A 252 -20.17 2.41 -0.12
N ASP A 253 -19.30 1.73 -0.85
CA ASP A 253 -19.58 0.63 -1.77
C ASP A 253 -18.76 -0.65 -1.46
N ASP A 254 -17.71 -0.54 -0.64
CA ASP A 254 -16.80 -1.64 -0.31
C ASP A 254 -17.51 -2.79 0.43
N ASP A 255 -18.47 -2.47 1.29
CA ASP A 255 -19.30 -3.44 2.02
C ASP A 255 -20.06 -4.35 1.05
N VAL A 256 -20.67 -3.77 0.02
CA VAL A 256 -21.43 -4.51 -0.99
C VAL A 256 -20.50 -5.30 -1.90
N ILE A 257 -19.43 -4.67 -2.42
CA ILE A 257 -18.51 -5.27 -3.39
C ILE A 257 -17.71 -6.41 -2.75
N SER A 258 -17.27 -6.25 -1.51
CA SER A 258 -16.34 -7.18 -0.85
C SER A 258 -17.06 -8.21 0.01
N MET A 259 -18.17 -7.84 0.66
CA MET A 259 -18.81 -8.65 1.71
C MET A 259 -20.33 -8.76 1.60
N GLY A 260 -20.96 -8.30 0.52
CA GLY A 260 -22.42 -8.28 0.38
C GLY A 260 -23.08 -9.64 0.63
N GLY A 261 -22.47 -10.73 0.17
CA GLY A 261 -22.95 -12.10 0.44
C GLY A 261 -22.91 -12.47 1.93
N THR A 262 -21.87 -12.07 2.66
CA THR A 262 -21.70 -12.31 4.09
C THR A 262 -22.69 -11.47 4.90
N ILE A 263 -22.84 -10.19 4.57
CA ILE A 263 -23.80 -9.26 5.19
C ILE A 263 -25.21 -9.81 5.07
N ARG A 264 -25.60 -10.20 3.85
CA ARG A 264 -26.91 -10.81 3.59
C ARG A 264 -27.14 -12.05 4.43
N ARG A 265 -26.14 -12.93 4.56
CA ARG A 265 -26.25 -14.14 5.40
C ARG A 265 -26.44 -13.81 6.87
N LEU A 266 -25.73 -12.82 7.40
CA LEU A 266 -25.90 -12.36 8.78
C LEU A 266 -27.33 -11.88 9.03
N VAL A 267 -27.89 -11.06 8.13
CA VAL A 267 -29.27 -10.57 8.26
C VAL A 267 -30.30 -11.68 8.09
N GLU A 268 -30.15 -12.56 7.09
CA GLU A 268 -31.00 -13.75 6.91
C GLU A 268 -30.99 -14.66 8.15
N GLN A 269 -29.83 -14.76 8.81
CA GLN A 269 -29.63 -15.48 10.08
C GLN A 269 -30.02 -14.68 11.31
N LYS A 270 -30.73 -13.56 11.16
CA LYS A 270 -31.32 -12.76 12.25
C LYS A 270 -30.31 -12.13 13.21
N HIS A 271 -29.06 -11.92 12.77
CA HIS A 271 -28.11 -11.09 13.51
C HIS A 271 -28.49 -9.61 13.42
N ASP A 272 -28.10 -8.85 14.43
CA ASP A 272 -28.26 -7.41 14.53
C ASP A 272 -27.08 -6.74 13.82
N VAL A 273 -27.24 -6.42 12.53
CA VAL A 273 -26.16 -5.95 11.66
C VAL A 273 -26.23 -4.42 11.51
N HIS A 274 -25.08 -3.78 11.68
CA HIS A 274 -24.84 -2.38 11.41
C HIS A 274 -23.71 -2.22 10.38
N VAL A 275 -23.78 -1.16 9.59
CA VAL A 275 -22.70 -0.77 8.67
C VAL A 275 -22.22 0.62 9.05
N ALA A 276 -20.91 0.77 9.24
CA ALA A 276 -20.24 2.03 9.55
C ALA A 276 -19.35 2.42 8.37
N TYR A 277 -19.73 3.52 7.71
CA TYR A 277 -19.03 4.07 6.56
C TYR A 277 -17.98 5.08 7.02
N GLU A 278 -16.71 4.81 6.73
CA GLU A 278 -15.58 5.60 7.24
C GLU A 278 -15.42 6.94 6.50
N THR A 279 -15.73 7.01 5.21
CA THR A 279 -15.70 8.24 4.40
C THR A 279 -17.07 8.56 3.79
N SER A 280 -17.30 9.82 3.46
CA SER A 280 -18.49 10.25 2.72
C SER A 280 -18.53 9.74 1.27
N GLY A 281 -17.37 9.37 0.70
CA GLY A 281 -17.23 8.94 -0.69
C GLY A 281 -17.57 10.03 -1.72
N ASN A 282 -17.53 11.29 -1.30
CA ASN A 282 -17.89 12.45 -2.12
C ASN A 282 -16.99 12.63 -3.35
N ILE A 283 -15.69 12.35 -3.25
CA ILE A 283 -14.72 12.52 -4.34
C ILE A 283 -15.01 11.54 -5.50
N ALA A 284 -15.62 10.38 -5.22
CA ALA A 284 -15.91 9.35 -6.21
C ALA A 284 -17.21 9.58 -6.99
N VAL A 285 -17.97 10.63 -6.68
CA VAL A 285 -19.22 10.95 -7.39
C VAL A 285 -18.94 11.92 -8.52
N GLY A 286 -19.36 11.56 -9.73
CA GLY A 286 -19.21 12.39 -10.92
C GLY A 286 -20.05 13.66 -10.88
N ASP A 287 -19.61 14.69 -11.60
CA ASP A 287 -20.28 16.00 -11.65
C ASP A 287 -21.66 15.89 -12.35
N GLU A 288 -21.80 14.96 -13.29
CA GLU A 288 -23.05 14.65 -13.98
C GLU A 288 -24.14 14.13 -13.05
N GLU A 289 -23.77 13.35 -12.03
CA GLU A 289 -24.71 12.86 -11.01
C GLU A 289 -25.24 14.02 -10.17
N VAL A 290 -24.38 14.96 -9.79
CA VAL A 290 -24.79 16.18 -9.08
C VAL A 290 -25.80 16.97 -9.91
N ILE A 291 -25.53 17.17 -11.20
CA ILE A 291 -26.44 17.87 -12.11
C ILE A 291 -27.79 17.14 -12.20
N ARG A 292 -27.78 15.80 -12.33
CA ARG A 292 -28.99 14.98 -12.41
C ARG A 292 -29.87 15.14 -11.17
N PHE A 293 -29.29 15.06 -9.97
CA PHE A 293 -30.03 15.25 -8.72
C PHE A 293 -30.50 16.70 -8.53
N LEU A 294 -29.70 17.69 -8.95
CA LEU A 294 -30.09 19.10 -8.90
C LEU A 294 -31.28 19.41 -9.82
N HIS A 295 -31.32 18.82 -11.02
CA HIS A 295 -32.50 18.92 -11.89
C HIS A 295 -33.76 18.37 -11.22
N PHE A 296 -33.64 17.23 -10.53
CA PHE A 296 -34.76 16.64 -9.79
C PHE A 296 -35.22 17.54 -8.65
N ILE A 297 -34.31 18.05 -7.81
CA ILE A 297 -34.64 18.90 -6.66
C ILE A 297 -35.29 20.22 -7.12
N ASN A 298 -34.73 20.88 -8.13
CA ASN A 298 -35.30 22.13 -8.65
C ASN A 298 -36.65 21.88 -9.36
N GLY A 299 -36.78 20.77 -10.09
CA GLY A 299 -38.07 20.37 -10.68
C GLY A 299 -39.14 20.08 -9.62
N PHE A 300 -38.77 19.43 -8.51
CA PHE A 300 -39.66 19.20 -7.37
C PHE A 300 -40.12 20.53 -6.75
N ASN A 301 -39.22 21.48 -6.54
CA ASN A 301 -39.55 22.83 -6.05
C ASN A 301 -40.51 23.56 -6.99
N GLN A 302 -40.33 23.44 -8.31
CA GLN A 302 -41.21 24.04 -9.30
C GLN A 302 -42.63 23.46 -9.27
N ILE A 303 -42.75 22.13 -9.15
CA ILE A 303 -44.04 21.43 -9.22
C ILE A 303 -44.82 21.52 -7.91
N PHE A 304 -44.15 21.30 -6.77
CA PHE A 304 -44.82 21.12 -5.49
C PHE A 304 -44.74 22.33 -4.56
N ASN A 305 -43.86 23.28 -4.84
CA ASN A 305 -43.62 24.46 -4.00
C ASN A 305 -43.65 25.77 -4.81
N ASN A 306 -44.15 25.74 -6.04
CA ASN A 306 -44.28 26.90 -6.95
C ASN A 306 -43.01 27.76 -7.08
N SER A 307 -41.83 27.15 -6.94
CA SER A 307 -40.52 27.84 -6.90
C SER A 307 -40.38 28.88 -5.77
N GLU A 308 -41.12 28.76 -4.68
CA GLU A 308 -41.04 29.68 -3.54
C GLU A 308 -39.70 29.55 -2.79
N ASP A 309 -39.12 28.34 -2.76
CA ASP A 309 -37.80 28.14 -2.18
C ASP A 309 -36.70 28.68 -3.11
N LYS A 310 -36.28 29.91 -2.83
CA LYS A 310 -35.20 30.58 -3.55
C LYS A 310 -33.83 29.96 -3.30
N VAL A 311 -33.62 29.29 -2.17
CA VAL A 311 -32.32 28.67 -1.85
C VAL A 311 -32.02 27.57 -2.86
N ILE A 312 -33.01 26.74 -3.19
CA ILE A 312 -32.87 25.68 -4.20
C ILE A 312 -32.56 26.27 -5.58
N THR A 313 -33.30 27.31 -5.99
CA THR A 313 -33.12 27.92 -7.31
C THR A 313 -31.77 28.64 -7.44
N ASP A 314 -31.34 29.34 -6.39
CA ASP A 314 -30.06 30.05 -6.37
C ASP A 314 -28.89 29.06 -6.35
N LYS A 315 -28.94 28.02 -5.50
CA LYS A 315 -27.90 26.97 -5.45
C LYS A 315 -27.82 26.16 -6.74
N TYR A 316 -28.97 25.87 -7.36
CA TYR A 316 -29.02 25.22 -8.68
C TYR A 316 -28.28 26.05 -9.74
N ALA A 317 -28.51 27.37 -9.79
CA ALA A 317 -27.85 28.26 -10.74
C ALA A 317 -26.34 28.39 -10.45
N GLU A 318 -25.97 28.55 -9.18
CA GLU A 318 -24.58 28.67 -8.71
C GLU A 318 -23.76 27.43 -9.08
N ILE A 319 -24.21 26.24 -8.68
CA ILE A 319 -23.48 24.99 -8.87
C ILE A 319 -23.37 24.65 -10.36
N ARG A 320 -24.45 24.87 -11.12
CA ARG A 320 -24.44 24.63 -12.57
C ARG A 320 -23.45 25.56 -13.29
N LYS A 321 -23.33 26.81 -12.84
CA LYS A 321 -22.33 27.74 -13.38
C LYS A 321 -20.92 27.25 -13.05
N PHE A 322 -20.66 26.90 -11.79
CA PHE A 322 -19.36 26.40 -11.36
C PHE A 322 -18.93 25.16 -12.16
N LEU A 323 -19.79 24.13 -12.22
CA LEU A 323 -19.47 22.87 -12.92
C LEU A 323 -19.26 23.05 -14.43
N LYS A 324 -19.86 24.09 -15.03
CA LYS A 324 -19.64 24.41 -16.45
C LYS A 324 -18.29 25.09 -16.71
N GLU A 325 -17.80 25.87 -15.74
CA GLU A 325 -16.54 26.62 -15.84
C GLU A 325 -15.34 25.82 -15.30
N LYS A 326 -15.60 24.80 -14.48
CA LYS A 326 -14.62 23.90 -13.87
C LYS A 326 -13.78 23.18 -14.92
N LYS A 327 -12.46 23.13 -14.68
CA LYS A 327 -11.49 22.38 -15.48
C LYS A 327 -11.05 21.09 -14.78
N ASP A 328 -10.49 20.17 -15.55
CA ASP A 328 -9.91 18.94 -15.02
C ASP A 328 -8.81 19.27 -13.99
N GLY A 329 -8.99 18.78 -12.75
CA GLY A 329 -8.08 19.02 -11.63
C GLY A 329 -8.50 20.14 -10.68
N ASP A 330 -9.52 20.93 -11.01
CA ASP A 330 -10.08 21.91 -10.09
C ASP A 330 -10.79 21.21 -8.91
N ILE A 331 -10.63 21.77 -7.72
CA ILE A 331 -11.21 21.23 -6.48
C ILE A 331 -12.69 21.64 -6.39
N ASP A 332 -13.53 20.68 -6.03
CA ASP A 332 -14.95 20.95 -5.78
C ASP A 332 -15.15 21.88 -4.58
N THR A 333 -16.17 22.74 -4.68
CA THR A 333 -16.59 23.56 -3.53
C THR A 333 -17.15 22.67 -2.42
N ARG A 334 -17.15 23.19 -1.19
CA ARG A 334 -17.69 22.46 -0.02
C ARG A 334 -19.15 22.04 -0.23
N ASP A 335 -19.95 22.86 -0.91
CA ASP A 335 -21.35 22.57 -1.21
C ASP A 335 -21.48 21.39 -2.18
N ILE A 336 -20.66 21.36 -3.24
CA ILE A 336 -20.65 20.26 -4.20
C ILE A 336 -20.20 18.96 -3.52
N LEU A 337 -19.14 19.00 -2.73
CA LEU A 337 -18.68 17.84 -1.94
C LEU A 337 -19.77 17.34 -0.99
N THR A 338 -20.53 18.25 -0.38
CA THR A 338 -21.66 17.89 0.50
C THR A 338 -22.77 17.19 -0.28
N ILE A 339 -23.15 17.71 -1.45
CA ILE A 339 -24.18 17.08 -2.30
C ILE A 339 -23.72 15.71 -2.81
N LYS A 340 -22.47 15.61 -3.27
CA LYS A 340 -21.86 14.34 -3.67
C LYS A 340 -21.89 13.32 -2.53
N GLY A 341 -21.54 13.74 -1.32
CA GLY A 341 -21.67 12.92 -0.11
C GLY A 341 -23.11 12.45 0.10
N LEU A 342 -24.11 13.33 -0.01
CA LEU A 342 -25.52 12.96 0.14
C LEU A 342 -25.98 11.91 -0.88
N ILE A 343 -25.55 12.03 -2.14
CA ILE A 343 -25.83 11.04 -3.20
C ILE A 343 -25.30 9.68 -2.78
N ARG A 344 -24.01 9.63 -2.39
CA ARG A 344 -23.35 8.39 -1.97
C ARG A 344 -23.99 7.77 -0.72
N ARG A 345 -24.40 8.58 0.26
CA ARG A 345 -25.17 8.11 1.42
C ARG A 345 -26.53 7.54 1.02
N GLY A 346 -27.18 8.11 0.01
CA GLY A 346 -28.42 7.59 -0.55
C GLY A 346 -28.24 6.19 -1.14
N GLU A 347 -27.18 5.98 -1.90
CA GLU A 347 -26.80 4.66 -2.44
C GLU A 347 -26.53 3.65 -1.33
N ALA A 348 -25.69 4.00 -0.35
CA ALA A 348 -25.37 3.16 0.80
C ALA A 348 -26.63 2.75 1.60
N ARG A 349 -27.53 3.71 1.88
CA ARG A 349 -28.83 3.43 2.52
C ARG A 349 -29.71 2.49 1.69
N THR A 350 -29.70 2.66 0.36
CA THR A 350 -30.43 1.78 -0.56
C THR A 350 -29.88 0.36 -0.51
N ALA A 351 -28.55 0.21 -0.51
CA ALA A 351 -27.89 -1.08 -0.38
C ALA A 351 -28.17 -1.76 0.97
N CYS A 352 -28.15 -1.02 2.07
CA CYS A 352 -28.55 -1.51 3.38
C CYS A 352 -30.01 -1.97 3.40
N THR A 353 -30.93 -1.16 2.86
CA THR A 353 -32.36 -1.49 2.77
C THR A 353 -32.58 -2.75 1.93
N TYR A 354 -31.86 -2.91 0.81
CA TYR A 354 -31.89 -4.12 0.00
C TYR A 354 -31.50 -5.38 0.77
N ASN A 355 -30.57 -5.25 1.72
CA ASN A 355 -30.16 -6.33 2.62
C ASN A 355 -31.04 -6.47 3.87
N ASN A 356 -32.13 -5.72 3.99
CA ASN A 356 -33.00 -5.62 5.18
C ASN A 356 -32.28 -5.12 6.44
N ILE A 357 -31.28 -4.23 6.27
CA ILE A 357 -30.64 -3.51 7.38
C ILE A 357 -31.45 -2.23 7.63
N PRO A 358 -31.92 -1.98 8.87
CA PRO A 358 -32.62 -0.74 9.23
C PRO A 358 -31.79 0.53 8.97
N LEU A 359 -32.44 1.64 8.63
CA LEU A 359 -31.74 2.89 8.31
C LEU A 359 -31.03 3.52 9.52
N ASP A 360 -31.50 3.26 10.74
CA ASP A 360 -30.84 3.63 12.00
C ASP A 360 -29.63 2.75 12.32
N HIS A 361 -29.35 1.72 11.51
CA HIS A 361 -28.16 0.90 11.58
C HIS A 361 -27.09 1.28 10.53
N CYS A 362 -27.35 2.33 9.75
CA CYS A 362 -26.40 2.92 8.82
C CYS A 362 -25.69 4.10 9.47
N HIS A 363 -24.42 3.94 9.81
CA HIS A 363 -23.60 4.96 10.48
C HIS A 363 -22.65 5.61 9.48
N PHE A 364 -22.59 6.93 9.45
CA PHE A 364 -21.66 7.68 8.60
C PHE A 364 -20.70 8.43 9.52
N LEU A 365 -19.44 8.01 9.52
CA LEU A 365 -18.42 8.51 10.44
C LEU A 365 -17.75 9.79 9.93
N ASP A 366 -17.62 9.92 8.60
CA ASP A 366 -16.97 11.06 7.93
C ASP A 366 -15.58 11.37 8.53
N LEU A 367 -14.73 10.34 8.67
CA LEU A 367 -13.45 10.47 9.37
C LEU A 367 -12.60 11.58 8.73
N PRO A 368 -12.13 12.59 9.51
CA PRO A 368 -11.36 13.73 9.01
C PRO A 368 -10.16 13.35 8.12
N PHE A 369 -9.51 12.23 8.41
CA PHE A 369 -8.44 11.64 7.63
C PHE A 369 -8.79 11.46 6.14
N TYR A 370 -10.05 11.15 5.82
CA TYR A 370 -10.54 10.98 4.44
C TYR A 370 -11.16 12.26 3.85
N GLU A 371 -11.60 13.20 4.68
CA GLU A 371 -12.39 14.37 4.26
C GLU A 371 -11.54 15.59 3.83
N THR A 372 -10.47 15.36 3.05
CA THR A 372 -9.56 16.42 2.59
C THR A 372 -10.05 17.15 1.33
N GLY A 373 -11.08 16.62 0.67
CA GLY A 373 -11.53 17.08 -0.65
C GLY A 373 -10.55 16.73 -1.79
N ARG A 374 -9.55 15.88 -1.53
CA ARG A 374 -8.55 15.42 -2.48
C ARG A 374 -8.39 13.91 -2.38
N ILE A 375 -7.82 13.28 -3.41
CA ILE A 375 -7.43 11.86 -3.39
C ILE A 375 -6.41 11.59 -2.26
N GLN A 376 -5.60 12.59 -1.92
CA GLN A 376 -4.61 12.48 -0.85
C GLN A 376 -5.27 12.59 0.53
N LYS A 377 -5.01 11.59 1.36
CA LYS A 377 -5.49 11.50 2.75
C LYS A 377 -4.75 12.47 3.67
N GLY A 378 -5.42 12.92 4.72
CA GLY A 378 -4.87 13.78 5.75
C GLY A 378 -3.94 13.02 6.71
N PRO A 379 -3.32 13.69 7.68
CA PRO A 379 -2.72 13.01 8.82
C PRO A 379 -3.83 12.43 9.72
N LEU A 380 -3.55 11.30 10.39
CA LEU A 380 -4.42 10.77 11.44
C LEU A 380 -4.34 11.64 12.69
N THR A 381 -5.49 11.94 13.30
CA THR A 381 -5.63 12.82 14.46
C THR A 381 -6.57 12.24 15.51
N GLU A 382 -6.63 12.86 16.70
CA GLU A 382 -7.58 12.48 17.76
C GLU A 382 -9.04 12.64 17.31
N ALA A 383 -9.32 13.45 16.29
CA ALA A 383 -10.67 13.61 15.75
C ALA A 383 -11.14 12.40 14.91
N ASP A 384 -10.24 11.47 14.58
CA ASP A 384 -10.53 10.22 13.87
C ASP A 384 -10.86 9.05 14.82
N VAL A 385 -10.65 9.22 16.13
CA VAL A 385 -10.89 8.23 17.20
C VAL A 385 -12.22 8.53 17.88
#